data_AF-G2XGW6-F1
#
_entry.id   AF-G2XGW6-F1
#
_cell.length_a   1.000
_cell.length_b   1.000
_cell.length_c   1.000
_cell.angle_alpha   90.00
_cell.angle_beta   90.00
_cell.angle_gamma   90.00
#
_symmetry.space_group_name_H-M   'P 1'
#
loop_
_entity.id
_entity.type
_entity.pdbx_description
1 polymer ?
#
loop_
_entity_poly.entity_id
_entity_poly.type
_entity_poly.pdbx_seq_one_letter_code
_entity_poly.pdbx_strand_id
1 'polypeptide(L)'
;MPSVVKSMTAIVARPQQIQPATMASDGNFEKYTRQLTLVEDFIASLRQKGLHQTFKTVDFKHLTETNRLPGKNHARVVVRAPMGTRHVFKGFDLEAFNKHEHSFYEHQRDTMLHEIQTLAALPLHPNIMPCPETLVTVLDPDGGERVCGFLQPVMERETLDDQITNAGDVRIPLLRKAKWCFQMARAVLHTHRIARTYHMDVKPGNILIDQEDGIRLIDWEQSGVSMFTHSKEATIDQEAWEEPPSPHDDSAQPAKPRIVYKPHAGAPRKNLHWGYPDWNVFPIWKKTCPRAAELAEVFSLGRVMWMLMEQLEQSPNPTVWTARSADVPQNWKDIINQCMELDPNARPDLDELVDFWSAEVERLSGAKGASNGTNNSTAISTSNSMNSGAGNGVSKSINNSISTGARNGTGNGTIHNGSNGAGNNTSSHV
;
A
#
# COMPACT_ATOMS: atom_id res chain seq x y z
N MET A 1 -29.28 28.69 28.61
CA MET A 1 -28.10 29.56 28.41
C MET A 1 -27.43 29.15 27.11
N PRO A 2 -26.99 30.07 26.25
CA PRO A 2 -26.29 29.71 25.02
C PRO A 2 -24.85 29.27 25.34
N SER A 3 -24.42 28.12 24.80
CA SER A 3 -23.02 27.70 24.87
C SER A 3 -22.21 28.45 23.82
N VAL A 4 -21.02 28.92 24.19
CA VAL A 4 -20.17 29.76 23.32
C VAL A 4 -19.38 28.87 22.36
N VAL A 5 -19.66 29.01 21.05
CA VAL A 5 -18.81 28.44 19.99
C VAL A 5 -17.46 29.16 20.02
N LYS A 6 -16.42 28.48 20.55
CA LYS A 6 -15.04 28.95 20.42
C LYS A 6 -14.57 28.70 18.98
N SER A 7 -14.52 29.76 18.18
CA SER A 7 -13.77 29.76 16.93
C SER A 7 -12.31 29.40 17.20
N MET A 8 -11.82 28.29 16.64
CA MET A 8 -10.40 27.97 16.62
C MET A 8 -9.72 28.78 15.52
N THR A 9 -9.40 30.04 15.82
CA THR A 9 -8.53 30.86 14.96
C THR A 9 -7.16 30.19 14.89
N ALA A 10 -6.80 29.62 13.73
CA ALA A 10 -5.52 28.97 13.53
C ALA A 10 -4.37 29.94 13.81
N ILE A 11 -3.52 29.60 14.78
CA ILE A 11 -2.32 30.39 15.09
C ILE A 11 -1.31 30.14 13.97
N VAL A 12 -1.21 31.09 13.03
CA VAL A 12 -0.18 31.08 11.99
C VAL A 12 1.18 31.26 12.67
N ALA A 13 1.87 30.14 12.91
CA ALA A 13 3.25 30.14 13.35
C ALA A 13 4.10 30.89 12.31
N ARG A 14 5.01 31.75 12.77
CA ARG A 14 5.98 32.37 11.86
C ARG A 14 6.85 31.26 11.25
N PRO A 15 7.12 31.28 9.93
CA PRO A 15 8.03 30.32 9.32
C PRO A 15 9.38 30.34 10.04
N GLN A 16 9.74 29.24 10.70
CA GLN A 16 11.08 29.04 11.19
C GLN A 16 11.92 28.55 10.01
N GLN A 17 12.80 29.43 9.53
CA GLN A 17 13.97 28.99 8.80
C GLN A 17 14.66 27.91 9.66
N ILE A 18 14.86 26.71 9.11
CA ILE A 18 15.53 25.63 9.83
C ILE A 18 16.97 26.10 10.04
N GLN A 19 17.28 26.63 11.22
CA GLN A 19 18.59 27.21 11.47
C GLN A 19 19.62 26.09 11.46
N PRO A 20 20.63 26.11 10.57
CA PRO A 20 21.76 25.23 10.72
C PRO A 20 22.45 25.62 12.03
N ALA A 21 22.41 24.74 13.02
CA ALA A 21 22.87 25.01 14.38
C ALA A 21 24.41 25.09 14.44
N THR A 22 24.97 26.20 13.93
CA THR A 22 26.40 26.54 13.96
C THR A 22 27.31 25.34 13.63
N MET A 23 27.01 24.67 12.50
CA MET A 23 27.49 23.31 12.18
C MET A 23 28.95 23.29 11.71
N ALA A 24 29.89 23.63 12.61
CA ALA A 24 31.33 23.63 12.36
C ALA A 24 32.19 23.21 13.57
N SER A 25 31.60 22.97 14.76
CA SER A 25 32.38 22.62 15.96
C SER A 25 31.61 21.76 16.99
N ASP A 26 30.58 21.02 16.59
CA ASP A 26 29.82 20.12 17.47
C ASP A 26 29.98 18.66 17.01
N GLY A 27 30.59 17.84 17.87
CA GLY A 27 30.84 16.41 17.59
C GLY A 27 29.55 15.60 17.37
N ASN A 28 28.39 16.10 17.79
CA ASN A 28 27.11 15.45 17.49
C ASN A 28 26.72 15.58 16.01
N PHE A 29 27.09 16.68 15.33
CA PHE A 29 26.88 16.79 13.89
C PHE A 29 27.78 15.84 13.11
N GLU A 30 29.04 15.70 13.52
CA GLU A 30 29.97 14.73 12.94
C GLU A 30 29.49 13.28 13.12
N LYS A 31 29.08 12.90 14.35
CA LYS A 31 28.43 11.60 14.62
C LYS A 31 27.24 11.35 13.71
N TYR A 32 26.30 12.30 13.65
CA TYR A 32 25.11 12.25 12.80
C TYR A 32 25.48 12.02 11.33
N THR A 33 26.37 12.84 10.76
CA THR A 33 26.77 12.68 9.37
C THR A 33 27.47 11.35 9.09
N ARG A 34 28.34 10.87 9.99
CA ARG A 34 28.99 9.55 9.85
C ARG A 34 28.00 8.38 9.85
N GLN A 35 26.81 8.55 10.44
CA GLN A 35 25.70 7.59 10.45
C GLN A 35 24.75 7.72 9.24
N LEU A 36 24.99 8.67 8.32
CA LEU A 36 24.25 8.81 7.06
C LEU A 36 24.99 8.14 5.90
N THR A 37 24.22 7.58 4.96
CA THR A 37 24.74 6.99 3.72
C THR A 37 25.16 8.06 2.71
N LEU A 38 26.33 7.90 2.07
CA LEU A 38 26.79 8.78 0.98
C LEU A 38 25.86 8.69 -0.24
N VAL A 39 25.67 9.81 -0.95
CA VAL A 39 24.85 9.85 -2.18
C VAL A 39 25.37 8.88 -3.24
N GLU A 40 26.69 8.75 -3.39
CA GLU A 40 27.29 7.84 -4.35
C GLU A 40 27.11 6.35 -3.98
N ASP A 41 27.25 5.98 -2.71
CA ASP A 41 26.97 4.63 -2.21
C ASP A 41 25.49 4.25 -2.40
N PHE A 42 24.59 5.18 -2.10
CA PHE A 42 23.15 4.96 -2.30
C PHE A 42 22.82 4.73 -3.79
N ILE A 43 23.35 5.57 -4.69
CA ILE A 43 23.18 5.41 -6.13
C ILE A 43 23.87 4.13 -6.66
N ALA A 44 25.01 3.73 -6.09
CA ALA A 44 25.65 2.46 -6.40
C ALA A 44 24.78 1.25 -5.97
N SER A 45 24.15 1.32 -4.79
CA SER A 45 23.25 0.27 -4.30
C SER A 45 22.02 0.07 -5.20
N LEU A 46 21.51 1.15 -5.80
CA LEU A 46 20.44 1.09 -6.81
C LEU A 46 20.94 0.43 -8.10
N ARG A 47 22.11 0.84 -8.62
CA ARG A 47 22.71 0.27 -9.84
C ARG A 47 23.00 -1.23 -9.70
N GLN A 48 23.41 -1.68 -8.52
CA GLN A 48 23.60 -3.12 -8.20
C GLN A 48 22.28 -3.91 -8.27
N LYS A 49 21.14 -3.27 -8.02
CA LYS A 49 19.78 -3.84 -8.17
C LYS A 49 19.22 -3.69 -9.59
N GLY A 50 20.00 -3.20 -10.56
CA GLY A 50 19.55 -2.90 -11.93
C GLY A 50 18.69 -1.63 -12.03
N LEU A 51 18.71 -0.78 -11.01
CA LEU A 51 17.93 0.46 -10.94
C LEU A 51 18.80 1.64 -11.38
N HIS A 52 18.30 2.43 -12.33
CA HIS A 52 19.06 3.46 -13.05
C HIS A 52 18.52 4.89 -12.84
N GLN A 53 17.69 5.08 -11.82
CA GLN A 53 17.12 6.38 -11.45
C GLN A 53 18.20 7.43 -11.18
N THR A 54 17.97 8.64 -11.70
CA THR A 54 18.79 9.83 -11.47
C THR A 54 18.06 10.77 -10.51
N PHE A 55 18.76 11.18 -9.45
CA PHE A 55 18.20 12.08 -8.44
C PHE A 55 18.85 13.46 -8.55
N LYS A 56 18.04 14.49 -8.34
CA LYS A 56 18.52 15.85 -8.00
C LYS A 56 18.91 15.85 -6.53
N THR A 57 19.92 16.60 -6.11
CA THR A 57 20.17 16.87 -4.69
C THR A 57 19.61 18.23 -4.27
N VAL A 58 19.46 18.42 -2.97
CA VAL A 58 19.26 19.73 -2.34
C VAL A 58 19.80 19.69 -0.91
N ASP A 59 20.70 20.61 -0.58
CA ASP A 59 21.18 20.76 0.79
C ASP A 59 20.00 21.13 1.72
N PHE A 60 19.88 20.39 2.82
CA PHE A 60 18.85 20.54 3.84
C PHE A 60 18.70 22.00 4.33
N LYS A 61 19.77 22.80 4.37
CA LYS A 61 19.74 24.23 4.76
C LYS A 61 18.93 25.13 3.80
N HIS A 62 18.56 24.64 2.61
CA HIS A 62 17.70 25.33 1.65
C HIS A 62 16.21 24.97 1.79
N LEU A 63 15.86 24.17 2.79
CA LEU A 63 14.48 23.87 3.17
C LEU A 63 14.06 24.74 4.36
N THR A 64 12.89 25.37 4.26
CA THR A 64 12.24 26.07 5.38
C THR A 64 11.01 25.31 5.81
N GLU A 65 10.89 25.00 7.10
CA GLU A 65 9.75 24.27 7.65
C GLU A 65 8.52 25.18 7.71
N THR A 66 7.36 24.66 7.31
CA THR A 66 6.08 25.40 7.32
C THR A 66 4.97 24.69 8.09
N ASN A 67 5.00 23.36 8.16
CA ASN A 67 4.16 22.56 9.05
C ASN A 67 4.83 21.21 9.34
N ARG A 68 4.60 20.62 10.51
CA ARG A 68 4.92 19.21 10.78
C ARG A 68 3.70 18.34 10.53
N LEU A 69 3.90 17.18 9.92
CA LEU A 69 2.85 16.20 9.68
C LEU A 69 2.80 15.20 10.86
N PRO A 70 1.63 14.63 11.19
CA PRO A 70 1.53 13.56 12.17
C PRO A 70 2.25 12.29 11.68
N GLY A 71 2.82 11.52 12.59
CA GLY A 71 3.47 10.24 12.30
C GLY A 71 4.83 10.05 12.99
N LYS A 72 5.45 8.89 12.78
CA LYS A 72 6.78 8.55 13.34
C LYS A 72 7.94 9.17 12.56
N ASN A 73 7.77 9.34 11.25
CA ASN A 73 8.87 9.51 10.29
C ASN A 73 9.34 10.97 10.10
N HIS A 74 9.16 11.82 11.12
CA HIS A 74 9.53 13.24 11.15
C HIS A 74 9.11 14.06 9.90
N ALA A 75 8.03 13.63 9.24
CA ALA A 75 7.58 14.19 7.98
C ALA A 75 7.04 15.63 8.17
N ARG A 76 7.32 16.50 7.21
CA ARG A 76 7.01 17.94 7.32
C ARG A 76 6.84 18.60 5.96
N VAL A 77 5.96 19.60 5.91
CA VAL A 77 5.79 20.45 4.73
C VAL A 77 6.88 21.51 4.75
N VAL A 78 7.72 21.50 3.72
CA VAL A 78 8.84 22.41 3.53
C VAL A 78 8.67 23.26 2.28
N VAL A 79 9.23 24.48 2.30
CA VAL A 79 9.41 25.32 1.11
C VAL A 79 10.87 25.24 0.68
N ARG A 80 11.11 24.91 -0.59
CA ARG A 80 12.45 24.85 -1.19
C ARG A 80 12.87 26.22 -1.73
N ALA A 81 13.95 26.78 -1.18
CA ALA A 81 14.59 27.97 -1.74
C ALA A 81 15.38 27.65 -3.04
N PRO A 82 15.51 28.60 -3.98
CA PRO A 82 14.84 29.90 -4.05
C PRO A 82 13.45 29.83 -4.69
N MET A 83 13.02 28.67 -5.20
CA MET A 83 11.84 28.54 -6.08
C MET A 83 10.48 28.70 -5.37
N GLY A 84 10.44 28.69 -4.03
CA GLY A 84 9.19 28.86 -3.26
C GLY A 84 8.27 27.63 -3.29
N THR A 85 8.73 26.51 -3.85
CA THR A 85 7.91 25.32 -4.09
C THR A 85 7.72 24.48 -2.83
N ARG A 86 6.47 24.24 -2.46
CA ARG A 86 6.08 23.37 -1.33
C ARG A 86 6.32 21.90 -1.67
N HIS A 87 6.91 21.18 -0.73
CA HIS A 87 7.16 19.73 -0.78
C HIS A 87 6.88 19.09 0.58
N VAL A 88 6.68 17.78 0.62
CA VAL A 88 6.84 16.99 1.84
C VAL A 88 8.29 16.54 1.91
N PHE A 89 9.00 16.87 2.99
CA PHE A 89 10.24 16.20 3.38
C PHE A 89 9.88 14.96 4.20
N LYS A 90 10.44 13.81 3.85
CA LYS A 90 10.50 12.60 4.70
C LYS A 90 11.97 12.21 4.87
N GLY A 91 12.39 11.92 6.10
CA GLY A 91 13.80 11.67 6.41
C GLY A 91 14.17 11.96 7.86
N PHE A 92 15.46 11.81 8.16
CA PHE A 92 16.04 11.91 9.50
C PHE A 92 17.11 12.99 9.52
N ASP A 93 16.86 14.06 10.26
CA ASP A 93 17.80 15.16 10.48
C ASP A 93 18.53 15.02 11.83
N LEU A 94 19.31 16.05 12.19
CA LEU A 94 20.00 16.12 13.48
C LEU A 94 19.03 16.14 14.69
N GLU A 95 17.80 16.64 14.52
CA GLU A 95 16.78 16.64 15.59
C GLU A 95 16.22 15.22 15.83
N ALA A 96 16.09 14.42 14.77
CA ALA A 96 15.76 13.00 14.87
C ALA A 96 16.93 12.17 15.43
N PHE A 97 18.17 12.44 14.98
CA PHE A 97 19.38 11.78 15.47
C PHE A 97 19.55 11.92 16.99
N ASN A 98 19.43 13.15 17.50
CA ASN A 98 19.58 13.46 18.93
C ASN A 98 18.53 12.79 19.83
N LYS A 99 17.51 12.12 19.26
CA LYS A 99 16.50 11.33 20.00
C LYS A 99 16.73 9.82 19.90
N HIS A 100 17.51 9.35 18.92
CA HIS A 100 17.56 7.95 18.48
C HIS A 100 18.98 7.45 18.13
N GLU A 101 20.04 8.10 18.64
CA GLU A 101 21.47 7.88 18.30
C GLU A 101 21.88 6.40 18.16
N HIS A 102 21.46 5.53 19.09
CA HIS A 102 21.94 4.14 19.19
C HIS A 102 21.49 3.19 18.07
N SER A 103 20.53 3.57 17.23
CA SER A 103 19.96 2.70 16.19
C SER A 103 19.60 3.46 14.91
N PHE A 104 20.21 4.62 14.74
CA PHE A 104 19.85 5.58 13.71
C PHE A 104 20.19 5.10 12.29
N TYR A 105 21.33 4.41 12.13
CA TYR A 105 21.80 3.90 10.85
C TYR A 105 20.88 2.79 10.30
N GLU A 106 20.53 1.83 11.15
CA GLU A 106 19.57 0.75 10.82
C GLU A 106 18.21 1.36 10.46
N HIS A 107 17.74 2.34 11.23
CA HIS A 107 16.45 2.98 10.97
C HIS A 107 16.48 3.77 9.63
N GLN A 108 17.52 4.56 9.35
CA GLN A 108 17.69 5.20 8.03
C GLN A 108 17.64 4.16 6.91
N ARG A 109 18.43 3.09 7.04
CA ARG A 109 18.62 2.09 5.98
C ARG A 109 17.34 1.32 5.70
N ASP A 110 16.70 0.83 6.76
CA ASP A 110 15.62 -0.16 6.67
C ASP A 110 14.22 0.48 6.51
N THR A 111 14.04 1.79 6.75
CA THR A 111 12.80 2.50 6.43
C THR A 111 12.98 3.52 5.29
N MET A 112 13.70 4.61 5.52
CA MET A 112 13.76 5.74 4.58
C MET A 112 14.48 5.41 3.26
N LEU A 113 15.66 4.77 3.31
CA LEU A 113 16.36 4.38 2.08
C LEU A 113 15.68 3.19 1.40
N HIS A 114 15.11 2.25 2.17
CA HIS A 114 14.33 1.14 1.63
C HIS A 114 13.05 1.62 0.91
N GLU A 115 12.37 2.66 1.40
CA GLU A 115 11.23 3.28 0.71
C GLU A 115 11.64 3.85 -0.65
N ILE A 116 12.74 4.62 -0.73
CA ILE A 116 13.23 5.15 -2.02
C ILE A 116 13.60 4.01 -2.97
N GLN A 117 14.24 2.95 -2.48
CA GLN A 117 14.58 1.76 -3.28
C GLN A 117 13.34 1.01 -3.76
N THR A 118 12.31 0.88 -2.92
CA THR A 118 11.02 0.25 -3.27
C THR A 118 10.27 1.08 -4.31
N LEU A 119 10.19 2.40 -4.14
CA LEU A 119 9.60 3.31 -5.11
C LEU A 119 10.39 3.39 -6.43
N ALA A 120 11.71 3.21 -6.41
CA ALA A 120 12.55 3.12 -7.61
C ALA A 120 12.37 1.78 -8.35
N ALA A 121 12.05 0.69 -7.64
CA ALA A 121 11.73 -0.61 -8.25
C ALA A 121 10.29 -0.70 -8.77
N LEU A 122 9.36 0.07 -8.21
CA LEU A 122 7.94 0.10 -8.56
C LEU A 122 7.72 0.66 -9.98
N PRO A 123 7.12 -0.11 -10.92
CA PRO A 123 6.65 0.43 -12.19
C PRO A 123 5.56 1.49 -11.95
N LEU A 124 5.57 2.57 -12.73
CA LEU A 124 4.66 3.71 -12.53
C LEU A 124 3.18 3.29 -12.57
N HIS A 125 2.40 3.77 -11.61
CA HIS A 125 0.95 3.59 -11.54
C HIS A 125 0.27 4.89 -11.06
N PRO A 126 -0.84 5.36 -11.67
CA PRO A 126 -1.48 6.63 -11.33
C PRO A 126 -2.00 6.71 -9.89
N ASN A 127 -2.19 5.58 -9.20
CA ASN A 127 -2.66 5.55 -7.81
C ASN A 127 -1.60 5.16 -6.77
N ILE A 128 -0.32 5.19 -7.17
CA ILE A 128 0.83 5.04 -6.29
C ILE A 128 1.61 6.37 -6.29
N MET A 129 2.27 6.69 -5.17
CA MET A 129 3.21 7.82 -5.11
C MET A 129 4.46 7.51 -5.96
N PRO A 130 4.88 8.38 -6.89
CA PRO A 130 6.09 8.14 -7.68
C PRO A 130 7.38 8.15 -6.85
N CYS A 131 8.43 7.54 -7.39
CA CYS A 131 9.80 7.69 -6.88
C CYS A 131 10.19 9.18 -6.75
N PRO A 132 10.75 9.61 -5.61
CA PRO A 132 11.11 11.01 -5.39
C PRO A 132 12.23 11.46 -6.35
N GLU A 133 12.03 12.56 -7.07
CA GLU A 133 13.05 13.11 -7.98
C GLU A 133 14.22 13.80 -7.24
N THR A 134 14.04 14.17 -5.98
CA THR A 134 15.02 14.95 -5.21
C THR A 134 15.36 14.24 -3.89
N LEU A 135 16.63 13.86 -3.74
CA LEU A 135 17.23 13.53 -2.45
C LEU A 135 17.60 14.82 -1.71
N VAL A 136 17.50 14.79 -0.39
CA VAL A 136 17.89 15.88 0.49
C VAL A 136 19.17 15.49 1.19
N THR A 137 20.16 16.37 1.11
CA THR A 137 21.54 16.10 1.50
C THR A 137 22.01 16.98 2.64
N VAL A 138 23.01 16.50 3.37
CA VAL A 138 23.90 17.33 4.19
C VAL A 138 25.35 17.05 3.77
N LEU A 139 26.20 18.06 3.87
CA LEU A 139 27.65 17.89 3.73
C LEU A 139 28.23 17.40 5.06
N ASP A 140 29.06 16.38 5.01
CA ASP A 140 29.88 15.95 6.14
C ASP A 140 31.16 16.79 6.29
N PRO A 141 31.94 16.64 7.38
CA PRO A 141 33.19 17.39 7.59
C PRO A 141 34.29 17.12 6.54
N ASP A 142 34.24 15.99 5.84
CA ASP A 142 35.18 15.60 4.80
C ASP A 142 34.78 16.13 3.40
N GLY A 143 33.58 16.70 3.28
CA GLY A 143 33.01 17.29 2.07
C GLY A 143 32.07 16.39 1.26
N GLY A 144 31.74 15.20 1.78
CA GLY A 144 30.83 14.26 1.13
C GLY A 144 29.35 14.65 1.28
N GLU A 145 28.57 14.58 0.19
CA GLU A 145 27.11 14.67 0.26
C GLU A 145 26.52 13.36 0.80
N ARG A 146 25.74 13.45 1.89
CA ARG A 146 25.06 12.32 2.52
C ARG A 146 23.55 12.50 2.53
N VAL A 147 22.81 11.42 2.28
CA VAL A 147 21.35 11.42 2.21
C VAL A 147 20.77 11.51 3.63
N CYS A 148 20.05 12.59 3.93
CA CYS A 148 19.27 12.74 5.17
C CYS A 148 17.75 12.60 4.94
N GLY A 149 17.29 12.63 3.68
CA GLY A 149 15.89 12.44 3.34
C GLY A 149 15.62 12.59 1.85
N PHE A 150 14.35 12.79 1.50
CA PHE A 150 13.90 13.04 0.14
C PHE A 150 12.67 13.97 0.11
N LEU A 151 12.37 14.52 -1.06
CA LEU A 151 11.18 15.35 -1.29
C LEU A 151 10.11 14.63 -2.11
N GLN A 152 8.87 14.67 -1.62
CA GLN A 152 7.65 14.27 -2.32
C GLN A 152 6.75 15.50 -2.61
N PRO A 153 5.84 15.42 -3.62
CA PRO A 153 4.81 16.43 -3.83
C PRO A 153 3.83 16.53 -2.65
N VAL A 154 3.32 17.73 -2.38
CA VAL A 154 2.23 17.94 -1.40
C VAL A 154 0.89 17.59 -2.04
N MET A 155 0.09 16.78 -1.35
CA MET A 155 -1.29 16.47 -1.73
C MET A 155 -2.26 17.35 -0.94
N GLU A 156 -2.83 18.36 -1.60
CA GLU A 156 -3.60 19.44 -0.97
C GLU A 156 -5.00 19.01 -0.44
N ARG A 157 -5.39 17.74 -0.59
CA ARG A 157 -6.64 17.18 -0.01
C ARG A 157 -6.40 16.18 1.13
N GLU A 158 -5.17 16.14 1.67
CA GLU A 158 -4.82 15.38 2.87
C GLU A 158 -5.01 13.86 2.69
N THR A 159 -5.13 13.07 3.77
CA THR A 159 -5.35 11.62 3.69
C THR A 159 -6.83 11.26 3.51
N LEU A 160 -7.11 9.99 3.20
CA LEU A 160 -8.46 9.42 3.21
C LEU A 160 -9.06 9.45 4.63
N ASP A 161 -8.24 9.32 5.67
CA ASP A 161 -8.66 9.44 7.08
C ASP A 161 -9.12 10.88 7.39
N ASP A 162 -8.36 11.87 6.92
CA ASP A 162 -8.72 13.29 7.03
C ASP A 162 -9.99 13.59 6.23
N GLN A 163 -10.14 13.06 5.01
CA GLN A 163 -11.37 13.21 4.21
C GLN A 163 -12.60 12.59 4.88
N ILE A 164 -12.45 11.46 5.59
CA ILE A 164 -13.54 10.83 6.36
C ILE A 164 -13.88 11.68 7.59
N THR A 165 -12.86 12.10 8.34
CA THR A 165 -12.99 12.87 9.58
C THR A 165 -13.57 14.26 9.34
N ASN A 166 -13.04 15.00 8.37
CA ASN A 166 -13.50 16.34 7.98
C ASN A 166 -14.89 16.35 7.33
N ALA A 167 -15.37 15.21 6.80
CA ALA A 167 -16.75 15.09 6.34
C ALA A 167 -17.76 14.98 7.49
N GLY A 168 -17.37 14.38 8.62
CA GLY A 168 -18.23 14.17 9.78
C GLY A 168 -19.53 13.44 9.41
N ASP A 169 -20.68 14.03 9.76
CA ASP A 169 -22.01 13.52 9.41
C ASP A 169 -22.43 13.80 7.95
N VAL A 170 -21.69 14.63 7.20
CA VAL A 170 -21.97 14.86 5.77
C VAL A 170 -21.55 13.63 4.97
N ARG A 171 -22.50 12.98 4.29
CA ARG A 171 -22.22 11.76 3.52
C ARG A 171 -21.37 12.05 2.29
N ILE A 172 -20.20 11.41 2.21
CA ILE A 172 -19.34 11.40 1.02
C ILE A 172 -20.12 10.67 -0.10
N PRO A 173 -20.30 11.26 -1.30
CA PRO A 173 -21.14 10.66 -2.34
C PRO A 173 -20.68 9.25 -2.75
N LEU A 174 -21.63 8.33 -2.96
CA LEU A 174 -21.34 6.94 -3.33
C LEU A 174 -20.37 6.80 -4.52
N LEU A 175 -20.53 7.60 -5.58
CA LEU A 175 -19.61 7.59 -6.73
C LEU A 175 -18.16 7.94 -6.35
N ARG A 176 -17.95 8.84 -5.37
CA ARG A 176 -16.62 9.19 -4.84
C ARG A 176 -16.05 8.01 -4.04
N LYS A 177 -16.87 7.35 -3.21
CA LYS A 177 -16.48 6.13 -2.49
C LYS A 177 -16.09 5.00 -3.46
N ALA A 178 -16.91 4.71 -4.48
CA ALA A 178 -16.62 3.71 -5.51
C ALA A 178 -15.33 4.03 -6.31
N LYS A 179 -15.14 5.30 -6.73
CA LYS A 179 -13.91 5.76 -7.41
C LYS A 179 -12.68 5.46 -6.56
N TRP A 180 -12.72 5.75 -5.26
CA TRP A 180 -11.63 5.48 -4.35
C TRP A 180 -11.42 3.98 -4.13
N CYS A 181 -12.48 3.18 -3.92
CA CYS A 181 -12.37 1.72 -3.81
C CYS A 181 -11.72 1.08 -5.03
N PHE A 182 -12.14 1.46 -6.24
CA PHE A 182 -11.56 1.04 -7.52
C PHE A 182 -10.07 1.38 -7.60
N GLN A 183 -9.69 2.62 -7.27
CA GLN A 183 -8.31 3.07 -7.35
C GLN A 183 -7.40 2.43 -6.29
N MET A 184 -7.91 2.19 -5.07
CA MET A 184 -7.21 1.44 -4.02
C MET A 184 -6.97 -0.01 -4.43
N ALA A 185 -8.02 -0.71 -4.89
CA ALA A 185 -7.91 -2.09 -5.38
C ALA A 185 -6.90 -2.20 -6.54
N ARG A 186 -6.95 -1.28 -7.51
CA ARG A 186 -6.00 -1.22 -8.62
C ARG A 186 -4.55 -0.97 -8.19
N ALA A 187 -4.31 -0.10 -7.19
CA ALA A 187 -2.97 0.14 -6.68
C ALA A 187 -2.37 -1.14 -6.05
N VAL A 188 -3.14 -1.87 -5.24
CA VAL A 188 -2.69 -3.13 -4.62
C VAL A 188 -2.58 -4.25 -5.67
N LEU A 189 -3.50 -4.33 -6.65
CA LEU A 189 -3.39 -5.28 -7.76
C LEU A 189 -2.10 -5.08 -8.58
N HIS A 190 -1.78 -3.83 -8.94
CA HIS A 190 -0.53 -3.48 -9.62
C HIS A 190 0.70 -3.88 -8.79
N THR A 191 0.65 -3.63 -7.48
CA THR A 191 1.68 -4.02 -6.51
C THR A 191 1.94 -5.54 -6.54
N HIS A 192 0.85 -6.34 -6.58
CA HIS A 192 0.96 -7.79 -6.56
C HIS A 192 1.34 -8.43 -7.89
N ARG A 193 0.67 -8.04 -8.98
CA ARG A 193 0.77 -8.65 -10.31
C ARG A 193 1.95 -8.12 -11.13
N ILE A 194 2.15 -6.80 -11.13
CA ILE A 194 3.10 -6.09 -12.00
C ILE A 194 4.42 -5.83 -11.29
N ALA A 195 4.38 -5.15 -10.14
CA ALA A 195 5.57 -4.82 -9.36
C ALA A 195 6.16 -6.01 -8.58
N ARG A 196 5.39 -7.10 -8.43
CA ARG A 196 5.79 -8.33 -7.73
C ARG A 196 6.28 -8.09 -6.29
N THR A 197 5.74 -7.08 -5.62
CA THR A 197 5.98 -6.75 -4.20
C THR A 197 4.66 -6.80 -3.40
N TYR A 198 4.61 -6.14 -2.25
CA TYR A 198 3.47 -5.97 -1.33
C TYR A 198 3.59 -4.59 -0.64
N HIS A 199 2.52 -4.08 -0.03
CA HIS A 199 2.56 -2.81 0.71
C HIS A 199 2.72 -2.99 2.23
N MET A 200 2.13 -4.04 2.81
CA MET A 200 2.10 -4.39 4.24
C MET A 200 1.26 -3.45 5.13
N ASP A 201 1.32 -2.13 4.92
CA ASP A 201 0.69 -1.13 5.77
C ASP A 201 -0.45 -0.34 5.08
N VAL A 202 -1.41 -1.07 4.48
CA VAL A 202 -2.58 -0.46 3.80
C VAL A 202 -3.61 0.01 4.84
N LYS A 203 -3.70 1.33 5.05
CA LYS A 203 -4.58 1.99 6.04
C LYS A 203 -5.04 3.37 5.55
N PRO A 204 -6.13 3.98 6.07
CA PRO A 204 -6.66 5.25 5.55
C PRO A 204 -5.64 6.41 5.58
N GLY A 205 -4.81 6.47 6.63
CA GLY A 205 -3.74 7.48 6.74
C GLY A 205 -2.60 7.33 5.70
N ASN A 206 -2.45 6.17 5.07
CA ASN A 206 -1.42 5.93 4.03
C ASN A 206 -1.96 6.15 2.60
N ILE A 207 -3.11 6.81 2.47
CA ILE A 207 -3.79 7.02 1.19
C ILE A 207 -4.09 8.52 1.07
N LEU A 208 -3.24 9.25 0.35
CA LEU A 208 -3.45 10.68 0.09
C LEU A 208 -4.46 10.87 -1.04
N ILE A 209 -5.20 11.98 -1.02
CA ILE A 209 -6.08 12.39 -2.12
C ILE A 209 -5.46 13.57 -2.89
N ASP A 210 -5.36 13.44 -4.21
CA ASP A 210 -4.76 14.46 -5.08
C ASP A 210 -5.79 15.50 -5.58
N GLN A 211 -5.30 16.50 -6.33
CA GLN A 211 -6.14 17.61 -6.79
C GLN A 211 -7.27 17.16 -7.73
N GLU A 212 -7.09 16.06 -8.47
CA GLU A 212 -8.08 15.43 -9.36
C GLU A 212 -9.03 14.47 -8.61
N ASP A 213 -9.00 14.51 -7.28
CA ASP A 213 -9.76 13.66 -6.37
C ASP A 213 -9.43 12.16 -6.54
N GLY A 214 -8.22 11.85 -7.01
CA GLY A 214 -7.68 10.50 -7.12
C GLY A 214 -6.87 10.09 -5.89
N ILE A 215 -6.80 8.79 -5.60
CA ILE A 215 -6.00 8.28 -4.46
C ILE A 215 -4.53 8.09 -4.82
N ARG A 216 -3.63 8.25 -3.85
CA ARG A 216 -2.19 7.98 -3.93
C ARG A 216 -1.73 7.19 -2.70
N LEU A 217 -1.35 5.93 -2.91
CA LEU A 217 -0.79 5.06 -1.87
C LEU A 217 0.67 5.48 -1.55
N ILE A 218 0.95 5.73 -0.26
CA ILE A 218 2.24 6.23 0.29
C ILE A 218 2.75 5.34 1.43
N ASP A 219 3.96 5.63 1.93
CA ASP A 219 4.59 4.99 3.10
C ASP A 219 5.16 3.59 2.77
N TRP A 220 5.94 3.51 1.69
CA TRP A 220 6.46 2.27 1.09
C TRP A 220 7.70 1.71 1.81
N GLU A 221 7.81 1.96 3.11
CA GLU A 221 8.93 1.53 3.96
C GLU A 221 8.80 0.08 4.45
N GLN A 222 7.65 -0.57 4.26
CA GLN A 222 7.41 -1.99 4.61
C GLN A 222 7.80 -2.36 6.06
N SER A 223 7.70 -1.40 6.98
CA SER A 223 8.29 -1.43 8.33
C SER A 223 7.47 -2.17 9.39
N GLY A 224 6.21 -2.53 9.09
CA GLY A 224 5.26 -3.16 10.01
C GLY A 224 3.88 -3.31 9.37
N VAL A 225 2.98 -4.10 9.98
CA VAL A 225 1.55 -4.08 9.58
C VAL A 225 0.76 -3.06 10.42
N SER A 226 -0.24 -2.46 9.79
CA SER A 226 -1.19 -1.55 10.44
C SER A 226 -1.89 -2.19 11.64
N MET A 227 -1.83 -1.54 12.81
CA MET A 227 -2.60 -1.95 14.00
C MET A 227 -4.13 -1.92 13.81
N PHE A 228 -4.63 -1.29 12.74
CA PHE A 228 -6.05 -0.99 12.52
C PHE A 228 -6.69 -1.86 11.43
N THR A 229 -5.87 -2.37 10.51
CA THR A 229 -6.32 -3.00 9.26
C THR A 229 -5.65 -4.35 8.95
N HIS A 230 -4.62 -4.80 9.69
CA HIS A 230 -3.96 -6.08 9.42
C HIS A 230 -4.88 -7.30 9.49
N SER A 231 -4.62 -8.29 8.65
CA SER A 231 -5.22 -9.61 8.77
C SER A 231 -4.55 -10.44 9.88
N LYS A 232 -5.33 -11.32 10.53
CA LYS A 232 -4.82 -12.12 11.67
C LYS A 232 -3.73 -13.10 11.25
N GLU A 233 -3.82 -13.66 10.05
CA GLU A 233 -2.82 -14.62 9.57
C GLU A 233 -1.46 -13.96 9.29
N ALA A 234 -1.42 -12.66 8.99
CA ALA A 234 -0.17 -11.91 8.79
C ALA A 234 0.58 -11.59 10.09
N THR A 235 -0.10 -11.63 11.25
CA THR A 235 0.49 -11.38 12.58
C THR A 235 0.84 -12.66 13.36
N ILE A 236 0.81 -13.82 12.70
CA ILE A 236 1.27 -15.11 13.24
C ILE A 236 2.59 -15.48 12.57
N ASP A 237 3.55 -16.03 13.32
CA ASP A 237 4.79 -16.54 12.74
C ASP A 237 4.54 -17.91 12.07
N GLN A 238 4.26 -17.89 10.76
CA GLN A 238 3.86 -19.08 10.01
C GLN A 238 4.32 -19.10 8.54
N GLU A 239 4.29 -20.30 7.96
CA GLU A 239 4.45 -20.55 6.53
C GLU A 239 3.09 -20.60 5.83
N ALA A 240 3.09 -20.38 4.51
CA ALA A 240 1.93 -20.52 3.64
C ALA A 240 2.32 -21.20 2.31
N TRP A 241 1.45 -22.07 1.81
CA TRP A 241 1.50 -22.70 0.48
C TRP A 241 0.09 -22.87 -0.10
N GLU A 242 0.02 -23.15 -1.40
CA GLU A 242 -1.22 -23.55 -2.08
C GLU A 242 -1.30 -25.08 -2.19
N GLU A 243 -2.45 -25.64 -1.84
CA GLU A 243 -2.83 -27.03 -2.11
C GLU A 243 -3.81 -27.08 -3.28
N PRO A 244 -3.78 -28.14 -4.11
CA PRO A 244 -4.76 -28.31 -5.18
C PRO A 244 -6.18 -28.40 -4.60
N PRO A 245 -7.21 -28.02 -5.38
CA PRO A 245 -8.59 -28.12 -4.93
C PRO A 245 -8.98 -29.55 -4.51
N SER A 246 -9.89 -29.66 -3.54
CA SER A 246 -10.42 -30.96 -3.13
C SER A 246 -11.16 -31.63 -4.29
N PRO A 247 -10.90 -32.92 -4.60
CA PRO A 247 -11.63 -33.66 -5.65
C PRO A 247 -13.08 -34.01 -5.26
N HIS A 248 -13.59 -33.42 -4.17
CA HIS A 248 -14.95 -33.56 -3.66
C HIS A 248 -15.65 -32.19 -3.47
N ASP A 249 -15.12 -31.14 -4.09
CA ASP A 249 -15.77 -29.83 -4.15
C ASP A 249 -16.71 -29.77 -5.37
N ASP A 250 -17.97 -30.19 -5.17
CA ASP A 250 -19.01 -30.23 -6.23
C ASP A 250 -19.53 -28.83 -6.66
N SER A 251 -18.76 -27.76 -6.42
CA SER A 251 -19.16 -26.40 -6.80
C SER A 251 -19.01 -26.14 -8.31
N ALA A 252 -19.93 -25.36 -8.87
CA ALA A 252 -20.01 -25.10 -10.32
C ALA A 252 -18.96 -24.08 -10.84
N GLN A 253 -17.95 -23.76 -10.05
CA GLN A 253 -16.83 -22.88 -10.40
C GLN A 253 -15.55 -23.73 -10.53
N PRO A 254 -14.58 -23.36 -11.37
CA PRO A 254 -13.26 -23.99 -11.33
C PRO A 254 -12.62 -23.66 -9.97
N ALA A 255 -12.65 -24.64 -9.05
CA ALA A 255 -12.24 -24.44 -7.67
C ALA A 255 -10.80 -23.90 -7.58
N LYS A 256 -10.60 -22.84 -6.78
CA LYS A 256 -9.30 -22.16 -6.64
C LYS A 256 -8.36 -22.99 -5.75
N PRO A 257 -7.03 -22.96 -5.98
CA PRO A 257 -6.07 -23.56 -5.06
C PRO A 257 -6.25 -23.01 -3.63
N ARG A 258 -6.30 -23.92 -2.65
CA ARG A 258 -6.54 -23.59 -1.25
C ARG A 258 -5.23 -23.20 -0.58
N ILE A 259 -5.17 -22.00 -0.03
CA ILE A 259 -4.06 -21.57 0.82
C ILE A 259 -4.15 -22.32 2.16
N VAL A 260 -3.06 -22.97 2.53
CA VAL A 260 -2.87 -23.63 3.82
C VAL A 260 -1.73 -22.95 4.57
N TYR A 261 -1.99 -22.67 5.84
CA TYR A 261 -1.07 -22.02 6.76
C TYR A 261 -0.61 -23.01 7.83
N LYS A 262 0.66 -22.92 8.25
CA LYS A 262 1.21 -23.74 9.34
C LYS A 262 2.24 -22.95 10.16
N PRO A 263 2.16 -22.95 11.50
CA PRO A 263 3.13 -22.29 12.37
C PRO A 263 4.58 -22.60 12.00
N HIS A 264 5.44 -21.59 12.07
CA HIS A 264 6.83 -21.69 11.65
C HIS A 264 7.59 -22.70 12.52
N ALA A 265 8.22 -23.68 11.89
CA ALA A 265 8.97 -24.73 12.56
C ALA A 265 10.45 -24.32 12.69
N GLY A 266 10.74 -23.47 13.67
CA GLY A 266 12.09 -22.94 13.90
C GLY A 266 12.22 -22.14 15.19
N ALA A 267 13.30 -21.37 15.31
CA ALA A 267 13.35 -20.28 16.27
C ALA A 267 12.40 -19.14 15.81
N PRO A 268 11.70 -18.43 16.71
CA PRO A 268 10.80 -17.35 16.32
C PRO A 268 11.51 -16.31 15.46
N ARG A 269 10.87 -15.90 14.36
CA ARG A 269 11.41 -14.85 13.49
C ARG A 269 11.51 -13.54 14.28
N LYS A 270 12.61 -12.81 14.07
CA LYS A 270 12.89 -11.50 14.69
C LYS A 270 13.59 -10.56 13.70
N ASN A 271 12.97 -10.42 12.52
CA ASN A 271 13.54 -9.72 11.35
C ASN A 271 12.92 -8.33 11.11
N LEU A 272 12.17 -7.77 12.07
CA LEU A 272 11.50 -6.47 11.91
C LEU A 272 11.61 -5.60 13.18
N HIS A 273 12.80 -5.02 13.42
CA HIS A 273 13.15 -4.33 14.67
C HIS A 273 12.26 -3.12 15.04
N TRP A 274 11.58 -2.49 14.08
CA TRP A 274 10.80 -1.26 14.27
C TRP A 274 9.28 -1.45 14.09
N GLY A 275 8.88 -2.68 13.76
CA GLY A 275 7.54 -3.02 13.32
C GLY A 275 6.65 -3.64 14.40
N TYR A 276 5.44 -3.96 13.96
CA TYR A 276 4.58 -4.93 14.62
C TYR A 276 4.14 -5.98 13.58
N PRO A 277 4.19 -7.29 13.92
CA PRO A 277 4.97 -7.87 15.01
C PRO A 277 6.49 -7.67 14.78
N ASP A 278 7.37 -8.20 15.63
CA ASP A 278 8.83 -8.09 15.42
C ASP A 278 9.39 -9.05 14.34
N TRP A 279 8.49 -9.64 13.54
CA TRP A 279 8.77 -10.43 12.34
C TRP A 279 7.96 -9.96 11.13
N ASN A 280 8.42 -10.37 9.94
CA ASN A 280 7.70 -10.12 8.69
C ASN A 280 7.55 -11.42 7.86
N VAL A 281 6.32 -11.83 7.60
CA VAL A 281 5.97 -13.01 6.78
C VAL A 281 5.93 -12.72 5.27
N PHE A 282 5.64 -11.47 4.87
CA PHE A 282 5.47 -11.08 3.47
C PHE A 282 6.71 -11.36 2.58
N PRO A 283 7.98 -11.14 3.00
CA PRO A 283 9.16 -11.48 2.22
C PRO A 283 9.30 -12.96 1.84
N ILE A 284 8.67 -13.86 2.62
CA ILE A 284 8.69 -15.30 2.43
C ILE A 284 7.49 -15.70 1.58
N TRP A 285 6.27 -15.32 2.02
CA TRP A 285 5.04 -15.63 1.30
C TRP A 285 5.07 -15.10 -0.14
N LYS A 286 5.63 -13.90 -0.39
CA LYS A 286 5.73 -13.36 -1.75
C LYS A 286 6.58 -14.22 -2.71
N LYS A 287 7.40 -15.13 -2.17
CA LYS A 287 8.20 -16.11 -2.92
C LYS A 287 7.56 -17.51 -2.95
N THR A 288 6.95 -17.96 -1.85
CA THR A 288 6.44 -19.34 -1.69
C THR A 288 4.95 -19.50 -1.97
N CYS A 289 4.15 -18.49 -1.67
CA CYS A 289 2.70 -18.45 -1.84
C CYS A 289 2.24 -16.98 -2.05
N PRO A 290 2.43 -16.41 -3.26
CA PRO A 290 2.17 -15.00 -3.51
C PRO A 290 0.72 -14.59 -3.20
N ARG A 291 -0.23 -15.53 -3.35
CA ARG A 291 -1.64 -15.35 -3.03
C ARG A 291 -1.89 -15.16 -1.53
N ALA A 292 -1.09 -15.75 -0.63
CA ALA A 292 -1.25 -15.54 0.82
C ALA A 292 -0.91 -14.11 1.24
N ALA A 293 0.09 -13.51 0.61
CA ALA A 293 0.41 -12.09 0.80
C ALA A 293 -0.70 -11.20 0.21
N GLU A 294 -1.25 -11.54 -0.95
CA GLU A 294 -2.37 -10.83 -1.58
C GLU A 294 -3.64 -10.83 -0.72
N LEU A 295 -4.11 -12.00 -0.25
CA LEU A 295 -5.36 -12.09 0.51
C LEU A 295 -5.25 -11.43 1.89
N ALA A 296 -4.05 -11.28 2.44
CA ALA A 296 -3.78 -10.44 3.61
C ALA A 296 -3.97 -8.93 3.30
N GLU A 297 -3.54 -8.46 2.12
CA GLU A 297 -3.78 -7.07 1.71
C GLU A 297 -5.23 -6.80 1.25
N VAL A 298 -5.95 -7.83 0.75
CA VAL A 298 -7.40 -7.79 0.51
C VAL A 298 -8.17 -7.54 1.81
N PHE A 299 -7.78 -8.16 2.92
CA PHE A 299 -8.38 -7.89 4.23
C PHE A 299 -8.14 -6.45 4.68
N SER A 300 -6.91 -5.94 4.51
CA SER A 300 -6.58 -4.55 4.79
C SER A 300 -7.40 -3.57 3.95
N LEU A 301 -7.59 -3.86 2.64
CA LEU A 301 -8.51 -3.12 1.77
C LEU A 301 -9.95 -3.18 2.28
N GLY A 302 -10.46 -4.36 2.66
CA GLY A 302 -11.81 -4.54 3.21
C GLY A 302 -12.04 -3.67 4.46
N ARG A 303 -11.06 -3.61 5.36
CA ARG A 303 -11.10 -2.73 6.54
C ARG A 303 -11.14 -1.25 6.17
N VAL A 304 -10.29 -0.80 5.23
CA VAL A 304 -10.29 0.59 4.73
C VAL A 304 -11.63 0.94 4.05
N MET A 305 -12.16 0.03 3.22
CA MET A 305 -13.43 0.21 2.54
C MET A 305 -14.59 0.29 3.54
N TRP A 306 -14.63 -0.55 4.58
CA TRP A 306 -15.62 -0.44 5.65
C TRP A 306 -15.55 0.91 6.38
N MET A 307 -14.36 1.37 6.77
CA MET A 307 -14.17 2.69 7.41
C MET A 307 -14.69 3.83 6.52
N LEU A 308 -14.43 3.78 5.21
CA LEU A 308 -14.97 4.73 4.22
C LEU A 308 -16.50 4.63 4.06
N MET A 309 -17.07 3.42 4.10
CA MET A 309 -18.51 3.21 3.94
C MET A 309 -19.30 3.66 5.18
N GLU A 310 -18.86 3.31 6.39
CA GLU A 310 -19.42 3.88 7.62
C GLU A 310 -19.16 5.39 7.72
N GLN A 311 -18.01 5.89 7.24
CA GLN A 311 -17.38 7.14 7.69
C GLN A 311 -17.05 7.06 9.18
N LEU A 312 -16.06 6.24 9.47
CA LEU A 312 -15.40 6.11 10.77
C LEU A 312 -13.90 6.39 10.59
N GLU A 313 -13.33 7.17 11.49
CA GLU A 313 -11.86 7.37 11.62
C GLU A 313 -11.12 6.03 11.78
N GLN A 314 -9.84 6.01 11.42
CA GLN A 314 -8.98 4.83 11.52
C GLN A 314 -8.98 4.21 12.93
N SER A 315 -9.71 3.10 13.07
CA SER A 315 -10.05 2.50 14.37
C SER A 315 -9.64 1.03 14.47
N PRO A 316 -9.13 0.56 15.63
CA PRO A 316 -8.86 -0.87 15.87
C PRO A 316 -10.14 -1.65 16.21
N ASN A 317 -11.29 -0.98 16.33
CA ASN A 317 -12.55 -1.60 16.74
C ASN A 317 -13.04 -2.64 15.72
N PRO A 318 -13.82 -3.66 16.16
CA PRO A 318 -14.43 -4.65 15.28
C PRO A 318 -15.26 -4.01 14.16
N THR A 319 -15.26 -4.65 12.99
CA THR A 319 -16.11 -4.28 11.87
C THR A 319 -17.58 -4.46 12.26
N VAL A 320 -18.33 -3.36 12.33
CA VAL A 320 -19.77 -3.35 12.60
C VAL A 320 -20.45 -2.38 11.63
N TRP A 321 -21.48 -2.83 10.94
CA TRP A 321 -22.31 -1.96 10.10
C TRP A 321 -23.37 -1.27 10.96
N THR A 322 -23.52 0.04 10.82
CA THR A 322 -24.48 0.85 11.58
C THR A 322 -25.49 1.54 10.66
N ALA A 323 -26.46 2.24 11.26
CA ALA A 323 -27.38 3.10 10.51
C ALA A 323 -26.66 4.23 9.72
N ARG A 324 -25.40 4.57 10.06
CA ARG A 324 -24.60 5.58 9.34
C ARG A 324 -24.28 5.15 7.90
N SER A 325 -24.28 3.85 7.59
CA SER A 325 -24.15 3.32 6.22
C SER A 325 -25.47 2.87 5.58
N ALA A 326 -26.63 3.37 6.02
CA ALA A 326 -27.92 3.02 5.42
C ALA A 326 -28.06 3.45 3.94
N ASP A 327 -27.20 4.35 3.47
CA ASP A 327 -27.05 4.79 2.07
C ASP A 327 -26.20 3.83 1.20
N VAL A 328 -25.43 2.93 1.81
CA VAL A 328 -24.47 2.05 1.11
C VAL A 328 -25.20 0.80 0.57
N PRO A 329 -25.13 0.49 -0.74
CA PRO A 329 -25.76 -0.68 -1.34
C PRO A 329 -25.35 -2.00 -0.65
N GLN A 330 -26.29 -2.95 -0.54
CA GLN A 330 -26.03 -4.20 0.17
C GLN A 330 -24.90 -5.01 -0.47
N ASN A 331 -24.85 -5.10 -1.80
CA ASN A 331 -23.76 -5.79 -2.52
C ASN A 331 -22.37 -5.17 -2.26
N TRP A 332 -22.28 -3.89 -1.88
CA TRP A 332 -21.02 -3.27 -1.45
C TRP A 332 -20.63 -3.75 -0.06
N LYS A 333 -21.60 -3.88 0.86
CA LYS A 333 -21.36 -4.45 2.19
C LYS A 333 -20.97 -5.91 2.10
N ASP A 334 -21.60 -6.66 1.19
CA ASP A 334 -21.34 -8.09 0.97
C ASP A 334 -19.90 -8.33 0.49
N ILE A 335 -19.43 -7.64 -0.56
CA ILE A 335 -18.03 -7.79 -1.03
C ILE A 335 -17.02 -7.28 0.01
N ILE A 336 -17.32 -6.19 0.74
CA ILE A 336 -16.46 -5.64 1.79
C ILE A 336 -16.36 -6.63 2.98
N ASN A 337 -17.46 -7.27 3.37
CA ASN A 337 -17.46 -8.37 4.34
C ASN A 337 -16.63 -9.55 3.84
N GLN A 338 -16.81 -9.94 2.57
CA GLN A 338 -16.07 -11.04 1.97
C GLN A 338 -14.55 -10.78 1.97
N CYS A 339 -14.10 -9.55 1.73
CA CYS A 339 -12.69 -9.16 1.90
C CYS A 339 -12.16 -9.37 3.32
N MET A 340 -13.01 -9.23 4.34
CA MET A 340 -12.66 -9.38 5.76
C MET A 340 -12.90 -10.80 6.32
N GLU A 341 -13.14 -11.79 5.47
CA GLU A 341 -13.42 -13.16 5.92
C GLU A 341 -12.28 -13.79 6.73
N LEU A 342 -12.66 -14.66 7.69
CA LEU A 342 -11.72 -15.25 8.63
C LEU A 342 -10.87 -16.37 7.99
N ASP A 343 -11.44 -17.17 7.10
CA ASP A 343 -10.64 -18.02 6.19
C ASP A 343 -10.22 -17.15 4.99
N PRO A 344 -8.91 -16.92 4.76
CA PRO A 344 -8.45 -16.17 3.60
C PRO A 344 -8.98 -16.73 2.28
N ASN A 345 -9.26 -18.04 2.19
CA ASN A 345 -9.76 -18.69 0.99
C ASN A 345 -11.17 -18.24 0.55
N ALA A 346 -11.97 -17.68 1.47
CA ALA A 346 -13.29 -17.14 1.16
C ALA A 346 -13.24 -15.69 0.61
N ARG A 347 -12.09 -15.01 0.73
CA ARG A 347 -11.90 -13.64 0.25
C ARG A 347 -11.79 -13.59 -1.29
N PRO A 348 -12.26 -12.50 -1.95
CA PRO A 348 -12.02 -12.31 -3.37
C PRO A 348 -10.52 -12.10 -3.65
N ASP A 349 -10.07 -12.48 -4.84
CA ASP A 349 -8.75 -12.08 -5.36
C ASP A 349 -8.80 -10.60 -5.80
N LEU A 350 -7.64 -9.94 -5.93
CA LEU A 350 -7.60 -8.50 -6.23
C LEU A 350 -8.21 -8.13 -7.60
N ASP A 351 -8.17 -9.05 -8.57
CA ASP A 351 -8.78 -8.84 -9.89
C ASP A 351 -10.32 -8.76 -9.79
N GLU A 352 -10.95 -9.65 -9.00
CA GLU A 352 -12.41 -9.66 -8.76
C GLU A 352 -12.89 -8.38 -8.06
N LEU A 353 -12.07 -7.86 -7.14
CA LEU A 353 -12.28 -6.55 -6.50
C LEU A 353 -12.21 -5.39 -7.48
N VAL A 354 -11.25 -5.39 -8.40
CA VAL A 354 -11.09 -4.32 -9.40
C VAL A 354 -12.26 -4.31 -10.38
N ASP A 355 -12.69 -5.48 -10.87
CA ASP A 355 -13.83 -5.60 -11.77
C ASP A 355 -15.14 -5.14 -11.12
N PHE A 356 -15.41 -5.57 -9.88
CA PHE A 356 -16.57 -5.12 -9.09
C PHE A 356 -16.62 -3.59 -8.98
N TRP A 357 -15.53 -2.96 -8.55
CA TRP A 357 -15.52 -1.52 -8.34
C TRP A 357 -15.48 -0.72 -9.65
N SER A 358 -14.96 -1.27 -10.76
CA SER A 358 -15.09 -0.65 -12.09
C SER A 358 -16.56 -0.58 -12.52
N ALA A 359 -17.26 -1.72 -12.47
CA ALA A 359 -18.67 -1.80 -12.84
C ALA A 359 -19.55 -0.84 -12.03
N GLU A 360 -19.27 -0.68 -10.73
CA GLU A 360 -20.00 0.25 -9.86
C GLU A 360 -19.68 1.72 -10.12
N VAL A 361 -18.44 2.06 -10.50
CA VAL A 361 -18.08 3.41 -10.98
C VAL A 361 -18.78 3.73 -12.30
N GLU A 362 -18.81 2.79 -13.24
CA GLU A 362 -19.49 2.94 -14.54
C GLU A 362 -21.01 3.11 -14.36
N ARG A 363 -21.64 2.23 -13.57
CA ARG A 363 -23.08 2.26 -13.24
C ARG A 363 -23.49 3.59 -12.62
N LEU A 364 -22.75 4.08 -11.64
CA LEU A 364 -23.03 5.36 -10.98
C LEU A 364 -22.69 6.60 -11.83
N SER A 365 -21.76 6.47 -12.78
CA SER A 365 -21.44 7.55 -13.74
C SER A 365 -22.51 7.66 -14.83
N GLY A 366 -22.94 6.54 -15.41
CA GLY A 366 -24.00 6.50 -16.42
C GLY A 366 -25.35 7.01 -15.88
N ALA A 367 -25.67 6.69 -14.62
CA ALA A 367 -26.88 7.19 -13.96
C ALA A 367 -26.97 8.73 -13.91
N LYS A 368 -25.84 9.44 -13.76
CA LYS A 368 -25.80 10.91 -13.79
C LYS A 368 -26.01 11.49 -15.19
N GLY A 369 -25.72 10.74 -16.24
CA GLY A 369 -26.03 11.14 -17.62
C GLY A 369 -27.54 11.12 -17.89
N ALA A 370 -28.22 10.08 -17.40
CA ALA A 370 -29.66 9.90 -17.59
C ALA A 370 -30.52 10.95 -16.85
N SER A 371 -30.10 11.40 -15.66
CA SER A 371 -30.90 12.31 -14.81
C SER A 371 -31.06 13.74 -15.36
N ASN A 372 -30.28 14.14 -16.37
CA ASN A 372 -30.42 15.44 -17.04
C ASN A 372 -31.21 15.34 -18.37
N GLY A 373 -31.76 14.16 -18.70
CA GLY A 373 -32.30 13.83 -20.03
C GLY A 373 -33.80 14.05 -20.26
N THR A 374 -34.50 14.81 -19.42
CA THR A 374 -35.97 15.00 -19.52
C THR A 374 -36.38 16.45 -19.76
N ASN A 375 -36.20 16.93 -21.00
CA ASN A 375 -36.96 18.05 -21.55
C ASN A 375 -37.29 17.80 -23.02
N ASN A 376 -38.46 18.26 -23.46
CA ASN A 376 -39.08 17.84 -24.71
C ASN A 376 -38.28 18.21 -25.97
N SER A 377 -38.16 17.26 -26.89
CA SER A 377 -38.04 17.51 -28.34
C SER A 377 -38.66 16.34 -29.10
N THR A 378 -39.68 16.63 -29.92
CA THR A 378 -40.34 15.63 -30.78
C THR A 378 -39.47 15.24 -31.97
N ALA A 379 -39.72 14.04 -32.49
CA ALA A 379 -39.20 13.40 -33.69
C ALA A 379 -38.56 14.29 -34.79
N ILE A 380 -37.49 13.77 -35.39
CA ILE A 380 -37.50 13.39 -36.82
C ILE A 380 -36.50 12.25 -37.07
N SER A 381 -36.88 11.28 -37.91
CA SER A 381 -36.04 10.17 -38.34
C SER A 381 -35.46 10.44 -39.73
N THR A 382 -34.14 10.42 -39.88
CA THR A 382 -33.47 10.29 -41.19
C THR A 382 -32.39 9.23 -41.11
N SER A 383 -32.64 8.09 -41.74
CA SER A 383 -31.62 7.12 -42.08
C SER A 383 -30.67 7.69 -43.13
N ASN A 384 -29.39 7.31 -43.06
CA ASN A 384 -28.57 7.22 -44.26
C ASN A 384 -27.53 6.13 -44.08
N SER A 385 -27.61 5.12 -44.94
CA SER A 385 -26.55 4.14 -45.17
C SER A 385 -25.74 4.60 -46.36
N MET A 386 -24.41 4.56 -46.26
CA MET A 386 -23.55 4.36 -47.42
C MET A 386 -22.23 3.66 -47.03
N ASN A 387 -21.55 3.12 -48.02
CA ASN A 387 -20.73 1.90 -47.90
C ASN A 387 -19.29 2.10 -48.41
N SER A 388 -18.43 1.10 -48.13
CA SER A 388 -17.20 0.69 -48.86
C SER A 388 -15.86 1.38 -48.55
N GLY A 389 -14.76 0.62 -48.73
CA GLY A 389 -13.35 1.06 -48.59
C GLY A 389 -12.65 0.56 -47.32
N ALA A 390 -12.45 -0.74 -47.06
CA ALA A 390 -11.57 -1.71 -47.76
C ALA A 390 -10.05 -1.46 -47.56
N GLY A 391 -9.35 -2.37 -46.85
CA GLY A 391 -7.88 -2.34 -46.68
C GLY A 391 -7.31 -3.38 -45.70
N ASN A 392 -6.61 -4.39 -46.24
CA ASN A 392 -5.73 -5.43 -45.63
C ASN A 392 -5.31 -5.23 -44.16
N GLY A 393 -5.40 -6.23 -43.27
CA GLY A 393 -4.44 -7.36 -43.17
C GLY A 393 -3.52 -7.13 -41.94
N VAL A 394 -2.99 -8.10 -41.19
CA VAL A 394 -2.70 -9.53 -41.44
C VAL A 394 -2.93 -10.35 -40.16
N SER A 395 -3.53 -11.54 -40.27
CA SER A 395 -3.57 -12.51 -39.15
C SER A 395 -2.29 -13.35 -39.10
N LYS A 396 -1.78 -13.64 -37.89
CA LYS A 396 -0.81 -14.72 -37.65
C LYS A 396 -1.27 -15.60 -36.50
N SER A 397 -1.61 -16.84 -36.81
CA SER A 397 -1.74 -17.92 -35.84
C SER A 397 -0.35 -18.35 -35.34
N ILE A 398 -0.28 -18.80 -34.09
CA ILE A 398 0.85 -19.59 -33.58
C ILE A 398 0.30 -20.98 -33.26
N ASN A 399 0.94 -22.02 -33.79
CA ASN A 399 0.49 -23.40 -33.65
C ASN A 399 0.97 -24.03 -32.34
N ASN A 400 0.16 -24.94 -31.80
CA ASN A 400 0.61 -25.92 -30.82
C ASN A 400 1.69 -26.83 -31.44
N SER A 401 2.72 -27.18 -30.66
CA SER A 401 3.63 -28.28 -30.96
C SER A 401 3.64 -29.28 -29.81
N ILE A 402 2.95 -30.41 -30.01
CA ILE A 402 3.02 -31.56 -29.12
C ILE A 402 4.37 -32.25 -29.31
N SER A 403 5.01 -32.68 -28.22
CA SER A 403 6.17 -33.57 -28.26
C SER A 403 5.91 -34.80 -27.38
N THR A 404 5.94 -35.99 -28.00
CA THR A 404 5.71 -37.28 -27.35
C THR A 404 7.03 -38.01 -27.08
N GLY A 405 7.27 -38.52 -25.87
CA GLY A 405 8.49 -39.26 -25.53
C GLY A 405 8.32 -40.30 -24.42
N ALA A 406 8.87 -41.49 -24.65
CA ALA A 406 8.95 -42.64 -23.73
C ALA A 406 10.26 -43.41 -24.02
N ARG A 407 10.73 -44.43 -23.30
CA ARG A 407 10.21 -45.38 -22.28
C ARG A 407 11.46 -45.84 -21.46
N ASN A 408 11.50 -46.73 -20.45
CA ASN A 408 10.59 -47.68 -19.80
C ASN A 408 11.19 -48.06 -18.41
N GLY A 409 10.45 -48.78 -17.56
CA GLY A 409 11.04 -49.61 -16.47
C GLY A 409 10.72 -49.14 -15.04
N THR A 410 9.76 -49.72 -14.30
CA THR A 410 9.68 -51.06 -13.65
C THR A 410 10.51 -51.22 -12.37
N GLY A 411 9.83 -51.36 -11.24
CA GLY A 411 10.38 -51.81 -9.96
C GLY A 411 9.27 -52.07 -8.92
N ASN A 412 9.06 -53.33 -8.53
CA ASN A 412 8.07 -53.70 -7.49
C ASN A 412 8.65 -53.51 -6.08
N GLY A 413 7.80 -53.14 -5.10
CA GLY A 413 8.19 -52.99 -3.69
C GLY A 413 7.02 -53.23 -2.73
N THR A 414 6.96 -54.43 -2.16
CA THR A 414 5.82 -54.98 -1.41
C THR A 414 5.50 -54.29 -0.07
N ILE A 415 4.20 -54.17 0.19
CA ILE A 415 3.47 -54.07 1.48
C ILE A 415 4.29 -54.32 2.76
N HIS A 416 4.06 -53.48 3.78
CA HIS A 416 4.04 -53.97 5.16
C HIS A 416 2.98 -53.24 6.03
N ASN A 417 2.18 -54.02 6.78
CA ASN A 417 1.31 -53.49 7.83
C ASN A 417 2.11 -53.10 9.08
N GLY A 418 1.66 -52.08 9.81
CA GLY A 418 2.28 -51.59 11.05
C GLY A 418 1.28 -50.91 11.98
N SER A 419 0.44 -51.69 12.66
CA SER A 419 -0.54 -51.20 13.64
C SER A 419 0.08 -51.01 15.03
N ASN A 420 0.02 -49.80 15.58
CA ASN A 420 0.09 -49.41 17.00
C ASN A 420 -0.14 -47.88 17.06
N GLY A 421 -0.58 -47.26 18.15
CA GLY A 421 -1.02 -47.74 19.46
C GLY A 421 -1.41 -46.52 20.31
N ALA A 422 -2.34 -46.64 21.27
CA ALA A 422 -2.87 -45.48 22.00
C ALA A 422 -1.86 -44.86 22.98
N GLY A 423 -1.92 -43.54 23.17
CA GLY A 423 -1.08 -42.81 24.12
C GLY A 423 -1.63 -41.43 24.44
N ASN A 424 -2.44 -41.32 25.50
CA ASN A 424 -2.81 -40.03 26.08
C ASN A 424 -1.57 -39.32 26.66
N ASN A 425 -1.54 -37.99 26.60
CA ASN A 425 -1.18 -37.25 27.82
C ASN A 425 -1.76 -35.84 27.85
N THR A 426 -2.18 -35.43 29.05
CA THR A 426 -2.77 -34.12 29.37
C THR A 426 -1.84 -33.34 30.30
N SER A 427 -1.53 -32.09 29.94
CA SER A 427 -1.24 -30.97 30.85
C SER A 427 -1.44 -29.67 30.06
N SER A 428 -2.19 -28.63 30.45
CA SER A 428 -2.52 -28.01 31.75
C SER A 428 -1.43 -27.07 32.29
N HIS A 429 -1.71 -25.76 32.18
CA HIS A 429 -1.22 -24.62 32.98
C HIS A 429 0.25 -24.58 33.43
N VAL A 430 0.98 -23.55 32.98
CA VAL A 430 0.90 -22.22 33.62
C VAL A 430 0.55 -21.19 32.56
#